data_AF-A0A484CJ00-F1
#
_entry.id   AF-A0A484CJ00-F1
#
_cell.length_a   1.000
_cell.length_b   1.000
_cell.length_c   1.000
_cell.angle_alpha   90.00
_cell.angle_beta   90.00
_cell.angle_gamma   90.00
#
_symmetry.space_group_name_H-M   'P 1'
#
loop_
_entity.id
_entity.type
_entity.pdbx_description
1 polymer ?
#
loop_
_entity_poly.entity_id
_entity_poly.type
_entity_poly.pdbx_seq_one_letter_code
_entity_poly.pdbx_strand_id
1 'polypeptide(L)'
;MLLLHVIYYIFPSPFQQRKKKKETANNTDSTMAGPTTEADTILNDTLLTILRDLTDDEFDSFKWNLRNIKKIPRGELDAANRRKTVDLMLSYHKQEAVKMTRDSLMKIPRNDLVELLPVT
;
A
#
# COMPACT_ATOMS: atom_id res chain seq x y z
N MET A 1 4.28 29.93 -22.15
CA MET A 1 4.04 28.51 -22.49
C MET A 1 5.27 27.72 -22.10
N LEU A 2 5.04 26.69 -21.28
CA LEU A 2 5.83 25.46 -21.07
C LEU A 2 7.37 25.54 -21.02
N LEU A 3 7.91 25.23 -19.83
CA LEU A 3 8.78 24.06 -19.62
C LEU A 3 8.98 23.80 -18.11
N LEU A 4 7.97 23.15 -17.52
CA LEU A 4 7.95 22.63 -16.15
C LEU A 4 8.76 21.34 -16.04
N HIS A 5 10.07 21.36 -16.31
CA HIS A 5 10.88 20.13 -16.32
C HIS A 5 12.24 20.22 -15.61
N VAL A 6 12.44 21.19 -14.68
CA VAL A 6 13.75 21.39 -14.03
C VAL A 6 13.68 21.63 -12.51
N ILE A 7 12.74 21.02 -11.78
CA ILE A 7 12.79 21.07 -10.30
C ILE A 7 12.81 19.69 -9.63
N TYR A 8 12.71 18.60 -10.41
CA TYR A 8 12.75 17.23 -9.89
C TYR A 8 14.19 16.75 -9.55
N TYR A 9 15.13 17.66 -9.30
CA TYR A 9 16.56 17.36 -9.12
C TYR A 9 17.22 18.00 -7.90
N ILE A 10 16.47 18.30 -6.83
CA ILE A 10 17.06 18.83 -5.59
C ILE A 10 16.43 18.15 -4.37
N PHE A 11 16.80 16.90 -4.10
CA PHE A 11 17.03 16.42 -2.73
C PHE A 11 17.74 15.06 -2.77
N PRO A 12 19.04 14.96 -2.46
CA PRO A 12 19.65 13.68 -2.14
C PRO A 12 19.04 13.19 -0.82
N SER A 13 18.43 12.00 -0.82
CA SER A 13 17.86 11.38 0.39
C SER A 13 18.96 11.17 1.45
N PRO A 14 18.90 11.82 2.62
CA PRO A 14 19.90 11.65 3.67
C PRO A 14 19.71 10.37 4.50
N PHE A 15 18.76 9.50 4.15
CA PHE A 15 18.32 8.39 5.01
C PHE A 15 18.91 7.01 4.65
N GLN A 16 20.10 6.96 4.04
CA GLN A 16 20.87 5.71 3.85
C GLN A 16 21.92 5.46 4.96
N GLN A 17 21.77 6.07 6.14
CA GLN A 17 22.52 5.69 7.33
C GLN A 17 21.66 4.87 8.28
N ARG A 18 21.60 3.55 8.05
CA ARG A 18 21.49 2.50 9.09
C ARG A 18 21.47 1.12 8.42
N LYS A 19 22.59 0.69 7.84
CA LYS A 19 22.89 -0.75 7.75
C LYS A 19 23.69 -1.17 8.99
N LYS A 20 23.17 -2.22 9.65
CA LYS A 20 23.71 -3.05 10.75
C LYS A 20 23.61 -2.56 12.22
N LYS A 21 22.63 -3.13 12.93
CA LYS A 21 22.79 -3.78 14.25
C LYS A 21 21.62 -4.80 14.39
N LYS A 22 21.86 -6.08 14.08
CA LYS A 22 22.06 -7.24 14.97
C LYS A 22 20.81 -7.62 15.79
N GLU A 23 20.43 -8.89 15.65
CA GLU A 23 19.44 -9.68 16.40
C GLU A 23 19.41 -9.36 17.91
N THR A 24 18.25 -9.49 18.57
CA THR A 24 17.87 -10.67 19.39
C THR A 24 16.48 -10.46 20.02
N ALA A 25 15.65 -11.49 19.93
CA ALA A 25 14.53 -11.86 20.81
C ALA A 25 13.43 -10.84 21.18
N ASN A 26 12.23 -11.13 20.67
CA ASN A 26 11.02 -11.09 21.47
C ASN A 26 10.06 -12.19 20.98
N ASN A 27 10.28 -13.37 21.54
CA ASN A 27 9.32 -14.45 21.67
C ASN A 27 8.34 -14.17 22.83
N THR A 28 7.24 -14.92 22.84
CA THR A 28 6.05 -14.90 23.72
C THR A 28 5.02 -13.84 23.35
N ASP A 29 4.01 -14.19 22.56
CA ASP A 29 2.82 -14.96 22.95
C ASP A 29 2.02 -14.25 24.05
N SER A 30 0.89 -13.66 23.65
CA SER A 30 -0.32 -13.51 24.45
C SER A 30 -1.46 -13.03 23.54
N THR A 31 -2.05 -13.99 22.84
CA THR A 31 -3.48 -14.33 22.94
C THR A 31 -4.37 -13.29 23.67
N MET A 32 -5.25 -12.64 22.87
CA MET A 32 -6.68 -12.28 23.08
C MET A 32 -7.09 -10.85 23.48
N ALA A 33 -7.77 -10.15 22.55
CA ALA A 33 -8.97 -9.35 22.82
C ALA A 33 -9.74 -8.97 21.52
N GLY A 34 -10.76 -9.75 21.17
CA GLY A 34 -11.80 -9.42 20.16
C GLY A 34 -12.01 -10.55 19.12
N PRO A 35 -13.24 -10.76 18.60
CA PRO A 35 -13.44 -11.60 17.42
C PRO A 35 -12.89 -10.86 16.18
N THR A 36 -11.55 -10.74 16.11
CA THR A 36 -10.87 -10.36 14.89
C THR A 36 -11.08 -11.52 13.93
N THR A 37 -12.01 -11.32 13.00
CA THR A 37 -12.47 -12.35 12.08
C THR A 37 -11.26 -12.78 11.24
N GLU A 38 -10.97 -14.08 11.17
CA GLU A 38 -9.83 -14.64 10.40
C GLU A 38 -9.80 -14.12 8.95
N ALA A 39 -10.98 -13.86 8.39
CA ALA A 39 -11.16 -13.24 7.07
C ALA A 39 -10.49 -11.85 6.94
N ASP A 40 -10.33 -11.10 8.03
CA ASP A 40 -9.77 -9.75 8.03
C ASP A 40 -8.26 -9.79 7.90
N THR A 41 -7.62 -10.71 8.61
CA THR A 41 -6.20 -10.99 8.50
C THR A 41 -5.87 -11.51 7.11
N ILE A 42 -6.66 -12.45 6.61
CA ILE A 42 -6.49 -13.00 5.25
C ILE A 42 -6.61 -11.89 4.19
N LEU A 43 -7.59 -11.00 4.32
CA LEU A 43 -7.75 -9.88 3.39
C LEU A 43 -6.56 -8.91 3.46
N ASN A 44 -6.10 -8.54 4.65
CA ASN A 44 -4.94 -7.67 4.83
C ASN A 44 -3.69 -8.26 4.16
N ASP A 45 -3.40 -9.53 4.42
CA ASP A 45 -2.25 -10.23 3.86
C ASP A 45 -2.34 -10.37 2.33
N THR A 46 -3.54 -10.60 1.81
CA THR A 46 -3.78 -10.69 0.36
C THR A 46 -3.51 -9.35 -0.33
N LEU A 47 -4.10 -8.26 0.18
CA LEU A 47 -3.87 -6.91 -0.35
C LEU A 47 -2.40 -6.51 -0.24
N LEU A 48 -1.75 -6.86 0.87
CA LEU A 48 -0.33 -6.56 1.07
C LEU A 48 0.56 -7.33 0.10
N THR A 49 0.22 -8.57 -0.22
CA THR A 49 0.94 -9.39 -1.21
C THR A 49 0.82 -8.79 -2.60
N ILE A 50 -0.39 -8.42 -3.02
CA ILE A 50 -0.63 -7.72 -4.28
C ILE A 50 0.23 -6.46 -4.38
N LEU A 51 0.26 -5.62 -3.33
CA LEU A 51 1.07 -4.39 -3.36
C LEU A 51 2.58 -4.66 -3.33
N ARG A 52 3.04 -5.79 -2.80
CA ARG A 52 4.46 -6.21 -2.84
C ARG A 52 4.89 -6.66 -4.23
N ASP A 53 3.97 -7.22 -5.00
CA ASP A 53 4.20 -7.65 -6.38
C ASP A 53 4.14 -6.49 -7.40
N LEU A 54 3.89 -5.27 -6.92
CA LEU A 54 4.08 -4.04 -7.68
C LEU A 54 5.52 -3.55 -7.51
N THR A 55 6.15 -3.21 -8.63
CA THR A 55 7.38 -2.41 -8.64
C THR A 55 7.14 -1.05 -7.98
N ASP A 56 8.21 -0.33 -7.63
CA ASP A 56 8.05 0.97 -6.96
C ASP A 56 7.33 2.01 -7.84
N ASP A 57 7.59 2.01 -9.17
CA ASP A 57 6.90 2.89 -10.13
C ASP A 57 5.40 2.54 -10.28
N GLU A 58 5.08 1.25 -10.31
CA GLU A 58 3.69 0.76 -10.35
C GLU A 58 2.97 1.09 -9.04
N PHE A 59 3.66 0.99 -7.91
CA PHE A 59 3.11 1.34 -6.60
C PHE A 59 2.86 2.84 -6.47
N ASP A 60 3.73 3.69 -7.01
CA ASP A 60 3.49 5.13 -7.09
C ASP A 60 2.28 5.47 -7.99
N SER A 61 2.15 4.78 -9.12
CA SER A 61 0.99 4.90 -10.00
C SER A 61 -0.30 4.41 -9.33
N PHE A 62 -0.22 3.33 -8.54
CA PHE A 62 -1.31 2.82 -7.73
C PHE A 62 -1.78 3.84 -6.70
N LYS A 63 -0.86 4.44 -5.93
CA LYS A 63 -1.18 5.52 -4.97
C LYS A 63 -1.83 6.73 -5.66
N TRP A 64 -1.33 7.11 -6.84
CA TRP A 64 -1.94 8.19 -7.63
C TRP A 64 -3.39 7.87 -8.00
N ASN A 65 -3.68 6.63 -8.39
CA ASN A 65 -5.04 6.18 -8.70
C ASN A 65 -5.95 6.20 -7.47
N LEU A 66 -5.48 5.72 -6.31
CA LEU A 66 -6.23 5.78 -5.06
C LEU A 66 -6.66 7.21 -4.70
N ARG A 67 -5.74 8.18 -4.87
CA ARG A 67 -6.04 9.61 -4.66
C ARG A 67 -7.21 10.07 -5.54
N ASN A 68 -7.22 9.68 -6.81
CA ASN A 68 -8.22 10.14 -7.77
C ASN A 68 -9.58 9.44 -7.59
N ILE A 69 -9.60 8.19 -7.11
CA ILE A 69 -10.84 7.41 -6.93
C ILE A 69 -11.59 7.83 -5.66
N LYS A 70 -10.87 8.06 -4.54
CA LYS A 70 -11.48 8.28 -3.22
C LYS A 70 -11.19 9.64 -2.58
N LYS A 71 -10.50 10.54 -3.30
CA LYS A 71 -10.09 11.86 -2.79
C LYS A 71 -9.31 11.78 -1.47
N ILE A 72 -8.55 10.70 -1.28
CA ILE A 72 -7.68 10.52 -0.11
C ILE A 72 -6.66 11.68 -0.09
N PRO A 73 -6.37 12.29 1.07
CA PRO A 73 -5.41 13.39 1.16
C PRO A 73 -4.03 12.98 0.62
N ARG A 74 -3.46 13.84 -0.23
CA ARG A 74 -2.18 13.56 -0.89
C ARG A 74 -1.05 13.25 0.11
N GLY A 75 -1.00 13.98 1.22
CA GLY A 75 0.06 13.83 2.23
C GLY A 75 0.07 12.44 2.89
N GLU A 76 -1.09 11.78 3.00
CA GLU A 76 -1.18 10.46 3.60
C GLU A 76 -0.62 9.38 2.68
N LEU A 77 -0.90 9.46 1.38
CA LEU A 77 -0.44 8.49 0.39
C LEU A 77 1.02 8.69 -0.02
N ASP A 78 1.49 9.93 -0.22
CA ASP A 78 2.86 10.18 -0.71
C ASP A 78 3.93 9.57 0.22
N ALA A 79 3.70 9.59 1.54
CA ALA A 79 4.58 8.99 2.55
C ALA A 79 4.16 7.56 2.99
N ALA A 80 3.07 7.02 2.45
CA ALA A 80 2.60 5.69 2.81
C ALA A 80 3.49 4.62 2.18
N ASN A 81 3.96 3.69 3.02
CA ASN A 81 4.49 2.43 2.56
C ASN A 81 3.33 1.46 2.22
N ARG A 82 3.66 0.31 1.62
CA ARG A 82 2.68 -0.70 1.21
C ARG A 82 1.73 -1.11 2.35
N ARG A 83 2.25 -1.33 3.58
CA ARG A 83 1.43 -1.67 4.76
C ARG A 83 0.47 -0.55 5.15
N LYS A 84 0.98 0.68 5.31
CA LYS A 84 0.15 1.86 5.61
C LYS A 84 -0.93 2.09 4.56
N THR A 85 -0.64 1.77 3.30
CA THR A 85 -1.63 1.88 2.21
C THR A 85 -2.75 0.85 2.37
N VAL A 86 -2.44 -0.39 2.74
CA VAL A 86 -3.46 -1.41 3.06
C VAL A 86 -4.30 -0.98 4.26
N ASP A 87 -3.67 -0.52 5.34
CA ASP A 87 -4.38 -0.07 6.54
C ASP A 87 -5.33 1.10 6.21
N LEU A 88 -4.87 2.04 5.38
CA LEU A 88 -5.69 3.15 4.90
C LEU A 88 -6.86 2.68 4.05
N MET A 89 -6.66 1.73 3.12
CA MET A 89 -7.76 1.17 2.32
C MET A 89 -8.79 0.45 3.20
N LEU A 90 -8.34 -0.32 4.19
CA LEU A 90 -9.24 -1.04 5.11
C LEU A 90 -10.02 -0.11 6.05
N SER A 91 -9.51 1.10 6.31
CA SER A 91 -10.23 2.11 7.10
C SER A 91 -11.56 2.57 6.48
N TYR A 92 -11.71 2.44 5.15
CA TYR A 92 -12.90 2.82 4.39
C TYR A 92 -13.94 1.70 4.21
N HIS A 93 -13.75 0.54 4.86
CA HIS A 93 -14.47 -0.73 4.70
C HIS A 93 -13.78 -1.76 3.79
N LYS A 94 -13.92 -3.04 4.15
CA LYS A 94 -13.29 -4.20 3.50
C LYS A 94 -13.68 -4.33 2.02
N GLN A 95 -14.97 -4.25 1.72
CA GLN A 95 -15.47 -4.32 0.34
C GLN A 95 -14.96 -3.15 -0.51
N GLU A 96 -14.86 -1.96 0.09
CA GLU A 96 -14.33 -0.79 -0.59
C GLU A 96 -12.82 -0.91 -0.81
N ALA A 97 -12.06 -1.48 0.12
CA ALA A 97 -10.63 -1.76 -0.06
C ALA A 97 -10.37 -2.69 -1.27
N VAL A 98 -11.18 -3.73 -1.43
CA VAL A 98 -11.09 -4.64 -2.58
C VAL A 98 -11.40 -3.90 -3.90
N LYS A 99 -12.47 -3.09 -3.93
CA LYS A 99 -12.81 -2.28 -5.11
C LYS A 99 -11.73 -1.26 -5.45
N MET A 100 -11.22 -0.53 -4.44
CA MET A 100 -10.13 0.44 -4.60
C MET A 100 -8.88 -0.21 -5.21
N THR A 101 -8.54 -1.42 -4.73
CA THR A 101 -7.40 -2.18 -5.24
C THR A 101 -7.64 -2.61 -6.68
N ARG A 102 -8.80 -3.21 -6.97
CA ARG A 102 -9.20 -3.62 -8.32
C ARG A 102 -9.14 -2.46 -9.32
N ASP A 103 -9.80 -1.35 -9.00
CA ASP A 103 -9.91 -0.19 -9.90
C ASP A 103 -8.55 0.46 -10.14
N SER A 104 -7.69 0.47 -9.12
CA SER A 104 -6.33 1.01 -9.24
C SER A 104 -5.41 0.08 -10.04
N LEU A 105 -5.53 -1.23 -9.86
CA LEU A 105 -4.83 -2.25 -10.66
C LEU A 105 -5.27 -2.21 -12.13
N MET A 106 -6.56 -2.01 -12.41
CA MET A 106 -7.09 -1.90 -13.78
C MET A 106 -6.62 -0.65 -14.52
N LYS A 107 -6.24 0.41 -13.79
CA LYS A 107 -5.68 1.64 -14.35
C LYS A 107 -4.18 1.58 -14.59
N ILE A 108 -3.52 0.54 -14.10
CA ILE A 108 -2.12 0.22 -14.42
C ILE A 108 -2.11 -1.08 -15.25
N PRO A 109 -1.02 -1.44 -15.93
CA PRO A 109 -1.00 -2.68 -16.73
C PRO A 109 -0.83 -3.95 -15.86
N ARG A 110 -1.38 -3.99 -14.64
CA ARG A 110 -1.27 -5.12 -13.68
C ARG A 110 -2.60 -5.82 -13.43
N ASN A 111 -3.32 -6.08 -14.52
CA ASN A 111 -4.59 -6.83 -14.50
C ASN A 111 -4.40 -8.28 -14.07
N ASP A 112 -3.20 -8.82 -14.20
CA ASP A 112 -2.82 -10.16 -13.74
C ASP A 112 -3.01 -10.35 -12.24
N LEU A 113 -2.87 -9.28 -11.45
CA LEU A 113 -3.03 -9.32 -9.99
C LEU A 113 -4.48 -9.22 -9.51
N VAL A 114 -5.42 -8.92 -10.41
CA VAL A 114 -6.84 -8.75 -10.05
C VAL A 114 -7.47 -10.08 -9.63
N GLU A 115 -7.00 -11.20 -10.18
CA GLU A 115 -7.49 -12.55 -9.85
C GLU A 115 -7.14 -12.99 -8.42
N LEU A 116 -6.10 -12.38 -7.82
CA LEU A 116 -5.70 -12.64 -6.43
C LEU A 116 -6.63 -11.96 -5.42
N LEU A 117 -7.50 -11.05 -5.86
CA LEU A 117 -8.43 -10.38 -4.97
C LEU A 117 -9.57 -11.32 -4.54
N PRO A 118 -9.95 -11.32 -3.27
CA PRO A 118 -11.08 -12.11 -2.82
C PRO A 118 -12.35 -11.66 -3.53
N VAL A 119 -13.16 -12.64 -3.96
CA VAL A 119 -14.47 -12.40 -4.54
C VAL A 119 -15.39 -11.94 -3.40
N THR A 120 -15.75 -10.66 -3.41
CA THR A 120 -16.69 -10.03 -2.46
C THR A 120 -18.05 -9.79 -3.07
#